data_AF-A0A926U5F9-F1
#
_entry.id   AF-A0A926U5F9-F1
#
_cell.length_a   1.000
_cell.length_b   1.000
_cell.length_c   1.000
_cell.angle_alpha   90.00
_cell.angle_beta   90.00
_cell.angle_gamma   90.00
#
_symmetry.space_group_name_H-M   'P 1'
#
loop_
_entity.id
_entity.type
_entity.pdbx_description
1 polymer ?
#
loop_
_entity_poly.entity_id
_entity_poly.type
_entity_poly.pdbx_seq_one_letter_code
_entity_poly.pdbx_strand_id
1 'polypeptide(L)' 'MNLLKDKNKSPEEVAEALGVSPRAVYYWIAGSREPRLTIAQTQALCRLLDCSVYDLPIDFGRIAAD' A
#
# COMPACT_ATOMS: atom_id res chain seq x y z
N MET A 1 -7.15 -5.99 -8.98
CA MET A 1 -5.73 -6.35 -8.67
C MET A 1 -5.40 -5.82 -7.30
N ASN A 2 -4.67 -6.58 -6.49
CA ASN A 2 -4.17 -6.10 -5.21
C ASN A 2 -2.64 -6.15 -5.31
N LEU A 3 -2.02 -4.99 -5.57
CA LEU A 3 -0.59 -4.90 -5.85
C LEU A 3 0.27 -5.48 -4.71
N LEU A 4 -0.20 -5.39 -3.47
CA LEU A 4 0.50 -6.01 -2.33
C LEU A 4 0.50 -7.54 -2.43
N LYS A 5 -0.63 -8.15 -2.79
CA LYS A 5 -0.71 -9.60 -3.01
C LYS A 5 0.14 -10.02 -4.21
N ASP A 6 0.08 -9.26 -5.29
CA ASP A 6 0.83 -9.55 -6.52
C ASP A 6 2.35 -9.50 -6.28
N LYS A 7 2.80 -8.63 -5.37
CA LYS A 7 4.21 -8.50 -4.93
C LYS A 7 4.54 -9.31 -3.66
N ASN A 8 3.62 -10.16 -3.19
CA ASN A 8 3.75 -10.99 -1.99
C ASN A 8 4.22 -10.21 -0.75
N LYS A 9 3.63 -9.04 -0.50
CA LYS A 9 3.91 -8.19 0.67
C LYS A 9 2.80 -8.25 1.70
N SER A 10 3.21 -8.40 2.96
CA SER A 10 2.32 -8.29 4.12
C SER A 10 2.02 -6.82 4.47
N PRO A 11 0.85 -6.54 5.08
CA PRO A 11 0.56 -5.22 5.63
C PRO A 11 1.62 -4.71 6.61
N GLU A 12 2.25 -5.62 7.35
CA GLU A 12 3.30 -5.34 8.33
C GLU A 12 4.60 -4.86 7.65
N GLU A 13 5.06 -5.54 6.59
CA GLU A 13 6.23 -5.08 5.81
C GLU A 13 5.99 -3.70 5.19
N VAL A 14 4.78 -3.46 4.69
CA VAL A 14 4.40 -2.15 4.14
C VAL A 14 4.40 -1.10 5.23
N ALA A 15 3.86 -1.41 6.41
CA ALA A 15 3.83 -0.49 7.53
C ALA A 15 5.24 -0.10 8.01
N GLU A 16 6.12 -1.10 8.13
CA GLU A 16 7.53 -0.90 8.49
C GLU A 16 8.25 -0.01 7.48
N ALA A 17 8.13 -0.31 6.18
CA ALA A 17 8.78 0.47 5.12
C ALA A 17 8.31 1.94 5.07
N LEU A 18 7.05 2.19 5.46
CA LEU A 18 6.45 3.53 5.43
C LEU A 18 6.54 4.26 6.77
N GLY A 19 7.01 3.61 7.83
CA GLY A 19 7.04 4.16 9.18
C GLY A 19 5.64 4.50 9.72
N VAL A 20 4.64 3.69 9.40
CA VAL A 20 3.25 3.84 9.85
C VAL A 20 2.81 2.65 10.69
N SER A 21 1.67 2.77 11.39
CA SER A 21 1.10 1.60 12.09
C SER A 21 0.55 0.57 11.10
N PRO A 22 0.68 -0.75 11.35
CA PRO A 22 0.01 -1.79 10.55
C PRO A 22 -1.50 -1.55 10.40
N ARG A 23 -2.15 -1.07 11.46
CA ARG A 23 -3.58 -0.70 11.46
C ARG A 23 -3.95 0.31 10.37
N ALA A 24 -3.06 1.24 10.03
CA ALA A 24 -3.29 2.18 8.94
C ALA A 24 -3.37 1.45 7.60
N VAL A 25 -2.46 0.50 7.36
CA VAL A 25 -2.42 -0.31 6.14
C VAL A 25 -3.67 -1.18 6.02
N TYR A 26 -4.13 -1.80 7.11
CA TYR A 26 -5.40 -2.52 7.14
C TYR A 26 -6.60 -1.62 6.78
N TYR A 27 -6.64 -0.39 7.28
CA TYR A 27 -7.70 0.57 6.93
C TYR A 27 -7.67 0.98 5.45
N TRP A 28 -6.49 1.05 4.84
CA TRP A 28 -6.33 1.35 3.41
C TRP A 28 -6.80 0.18 2.55
N ILE A 29 -6.41 -1.05 2.89
CA ILE A 29 -6.84 -2.27 2.18
C ILE A 29 -8.35 -2.45 2.25
N ALA A 30 -8.95 -2.18 3.42
CA ALA A 30 -10.41 -2.22 3.60
C ALA A 30 -11.15 -1.07 2.89
N GLY A 31 -10.44 -0.09 2.31
CA GLY A 31 -11.04 1.10 1.69
C GLY A 31 -11.72 2.06 2.67
N SER A 32 -11.55 1.83 3.98
CA SER A 32 -12.16 2.64 5.05
C SER A 32 -11.48 3.99 5.26
N ARG A 33 -10.22 4.12 4.82
CA ARG A 33 -9.44 5.35 4.84
C ARG A 33 -8.57 5.43 3.61
N GLU A 34 -8.48 6.63 3.03
CA GLU A 34 -7.57 6.90 1.92
C GLU A 34 -6.13 7.11 2.43
N PRO A 35 -5.11 6.48 1.80
CA PRO A 35 -3.72 6.69 2.18
C PRO A 35 -3.26 8.10 1.82
N ARG A 36 -2.61 8.77 2.78
CA ARG A 36 -1.91 10.04 2.56
C ARG A 36 -0.44 9.82 2.84
N LEU A 37 0.34 9.70 1.76
CA LEU A 37 1.77 9.44 1.83
C LEU A 37 2.53 10.71 1.49
N THR A 38 3.62 10.95 2.22
CA THR A 38 4.64 11.92 1.81
C THR A 38 5.40 11.40 0.59
N ILE A 39 6.11 12.28 -0.13
CA ILE A 39 6.96 11.88 -1.26
C ILE A 39 7.97 10.79 -0.85
N ALA A 40 8.57 10.90 0.34
CA ALA A 40 9.51 9.92 0.86
C ALA A 40 8.85 8.54 1.08
N GLN A 41 7.63 8.53 1.63
CA GLN A 41 6.86 7.29 1.79
C GLN A 41 6.45 6.70 0.45
N THR A 42 6.02 7.51 -0.52
CA THR A 42 5.72 7.03 -1.88
C THR A 42 6.96 6.38 -2.52
N GLN A 43 8.13 7.01 -2.40
CA GLN A 43 9.39 6.42 -2.88
C GLN A 43 9.73 5.12 -2.15
N ALA A 44 9.54 5.05 -0.83
CA ALA A 44 9.76 3.83 -0.06
C ALA A 44 8.82 2.70 -0.49
N LEU A 45 7.55 3.01 -0.77
CA LEU A 45 6.58 2.07 -1.31
C LEU A 45 7.01 1.51 -2.66
N CYS A 46 7.37 2.39 -3.60
CA CYS A 46 7.86 2.00 -4.92
C CYS A 46 9.08 1.06 -4.83
N ARG A 47 10.02 1.37 -3.92
CA ARG A 47 11.20 0.50 -3.69
C ARG A 47 10.81 -0.85 -3.09
N LEU A 48 9.91 -0.87 -2.11
CA LEU A 48 9.44 -2.11 -1.48
C LEU A 48 8.75 -3.04 -2.48
N LEU A 49 7.96 -2.46 -3.38
CA LEU A 49 7.18 -3.19 -4.37
C LEU A 49 7.94 -3.42 -5.69
N ASP A 50 9.16 -2.92 -5.80
CA ASP A 50 9.96 -2.96 -7.01
C ASP A 50 9.14 -2.52 -8.23
N CYS A 51 8.63 -1.28 -8.18
CA CYS A 51 7.78 -0.69 -9.21
C CYS A 51 7.97 0.83 -9.33
N SER A 52 7.50 1.39 -10.44
CA SER A 52 7.39 2.84 -10.63
C SER A 52 6.16 3.40 -9.93
N VAL A 53 6.12 4.73 -9.73
CA VAL A 53 4.92 5.43 -9.23
C VAL A 53 3.73 5.28 -10.19
N TYR A 54 3.99 5.08 -11.48
CA TYR A 54 2.95 4.87 -12.50
C TYR A 54 2.36 3.46 -12.47
N ASP A 55 3.03 2.52 -11.81
CA ASP A 55 2.54 1.14 -11.62
C ASP A 55 1.70 1.00 -10.35
N LEU A 56 1.69 2.03 -9.49
CA LEU A 56 0.91 2.01 -8.26
C LEU A 56 -0.59 2.05 -8.60
N PRO A 57 -1.40 1.17 -7.98
CA PRO A 57 -2.84 1.26 -8.11
C PRO A 57 -3.37 2.55 -7.48
N ILE A 58 -4.54 2.99 -7.92
CA ILE A 58 -5.23 4.15 -7.34
C ILE A 58 -5.69 3.91 -5.89
N ASP A 59 -5.71 2.66 -5.43
CA ASP A 59 -6.03 2.25 -4.06
C ASP A 59 -5.19 1.03 -3.61
N PHE A 60 -5.18 0.73 -2.31
CA PHE A 60 -4.38 -0.37 -1.73
C PHE A 60 -5.00 -1.76 -1.92
N GLY A 61 -5.71 -1.98 -3.03
CA GLY A 61 -6.36 -3.24 -3.35
C GLY A 61 -7.71 -3.37 -2.67
N ARG A 62 -8.53 -2.32 -2.77
CA ARG A 62 -9.94 -2.35 -2.36
C ARG A 62 -10.57 -3.55 -3.05
N ILE A 63 -10.89 -4.59 -2.28
CA ILE A 63 -11.67 -5.70 -2.80
C ILE A 63 -13.04 -5.10 -3.04
N ALA A 64 -13.40 -4.90 -4.32
CA ALA A 64 -14.75 -4.52 -4.67
C ALA A 64 -15.69 -5.53 -3.99
N ALA A 65 -16.63 -5.03 -3.20
CA ALA A 65 -17.72 -5.87 -2.74
C ALA A 65 -18.50 -6.27 -4.00
N ASP A 66 -18.51 -7.57 -4.27
CA ASP A 66 -19.40 -8.19 -5.26
C ASP A 66 -20.86 -7.96 -4.87
#